data_AF-A0A392UFD4-F1
#
_entry.id   AF-A0A392UFD4-F1
#
_cell.length_a   1.000
_cell.length_b   1.000
_cell.length_c   1.000
_cell.angle_alpha   90.00
_cell.angle_beta   90.00
_cell.angle_gamma   90.00
#
_symmetry.space_group_name_H-M   'P 1'
#
loop_
_entity.id
_entity.type
_entity.pdbx_description
1 polymer ?
#
loop_
_entity_poly.entity_id
_entity_poly.type
_entity_poly.pdbx_seq_one_letter_code
_entity_poly.pdbx_strand_id
1 'polypeptide(L)' 'NRYSKKENKEEKKLRKEKKEFDVATKENYSPIPNGEFELVQFGEDPGRGVKIGIGLPDLARKQLKACLRENADLFAWHAT' A
#
# COMPACT_ATOMS: atom_id res chain seq x y z
N ASN A 1 19.49 27.78 41.08
CA ASN A 1 19.28 27.63 39.63
C ASN A 1 20.32 26.66 39.06
N ARG A 2 20.08 25.35 39.13
CA ARG A 2 21.02 24.30 38.70
C ARG A 2 20.27 23.20 37.92
N TYR A 3 19.72 23.54 36.77
CA TYR A 3 19.18 22.57 35.79
C TYR A 3 19.61 23.04 34.40
N SER A 4 20.73 22.55 33.87
CA SER A 4 21.08 22.85 32.46
C SER A 4 22.10 21.91 31.81
N LYS A 5 22.64 20.90 32.51
CA LYS A 5 23.77 20.11 31.98
C LYS A 5 23.45 18.66 31.58
N LYS A 6 22.22 18.17 31.76
CA LYS A 6 21.82 16.79 31.40
C LYS A 6 20.91 16.66 30.17
N GLU A 7 20.17 17.70 29.78
CA GLU A 7 19.16 17.62 28.70
C GLU A 7 19.73 17.53 27.26
N ASN A 8 20.92 18.07 26.99
CA ASN A 8 21.47 18.11 25.61
C ASN A 8 21.82 16.72 25.03
N LYS A 9 22.10 15.73 25.88
CA LYS A 9 22.51 14.38 25.42
C LYS A 9 21.33 13.53 24.93
N GLU A 10 20.15 13.70 25.52
CA GLU A 10 18.93 12.99 25.08
C GLU A 10 18.32 13.65 23.85
N GLU A 11 18.33 14.98 23.77
CA GLU A 11 17.76 15.69 22.62
C GLU A 11 18.49 15.38 21.31
N LYS A 12 19.81 15.20 21.34
CA LYS A 12 20.61 14.76 20.18
C LYS A 12 20.30 13.32 19.75
N LYS A 13 19.99 12.43 20.69
CA LYS A 13 19.57 11.05 20.36
C LYS A 13 18.18 11.03 19.72
N LEU A 14 17.23 11.75 20.32
CA LEU A 14 15.86 11.90 19.80
C LEU A 14 15.82 12.50 18.39
N ARG A 15 16.67 13.50 18.09
CA ARG A 15 16.78 14.07 16.74
C ARG A 15 17.39 13.10 15.71
N LYS A 16 18.27 12.19 16.15
CA LYS A 16 18.87 11.17 15.28
C LYS A 16 17.87 10.05 14.98
N GLU A 17 17.14 9.60 15.99
CA GLU A 17 16.11 8.56 15.88
C GLU A 17 14.91 9.03 15.04
N LYS A 18 14.48 10.30 15.20
CA LYS A 18 13.46 10.91 14.32
C LYS A 18 13.90 11.01 12.86
N LYS A 19 15.17 11.31 12.59
CA LYS A 19 15.72 11.31 11.22
C LYS A 19 15.79 9.89 10.64
N GLU A 20 16.09 8.89 11.46
CA GLU A 20 16.14 7.50 11.03
C GLU A 20 14.75 6.93 10.75
N PHE A 21 13.74 7.31 11.54
CA PHE A 21 12.33 7.01 11.27
C PHE A 21 11.82 7.69 9.99
N ASP A 22 12.16 8.95 9.76
CA ASP A 22 11.79 9.69 8.54
C ASP A 22 12.41 9.07 7.28
N VAL A 23 13.67 8.60 7.37
CA VAL A 23 14.34 7.88 6.28
C VAL A 23 13.74 6.49 6.05
N ALA A 24 13.50 5.72 7.11
CA ALA A 24 12.93 4.36 7.02
C ALA A 24 11.47 4.33 6.54
N THR A 25 10.69 5.37 6.86
CA THR A 25 9.30 5.51 6.37
C THR A 25 9.24 5.96 4.91
N LYS A 26 10.27 6.67 4.44
CA LYS A 26 10.36 7.14 3.05
C LYS A 26 10.84 6.07 2.07
N GLU A 27 11.69 5.13 2.51
CA GLU A 27 12.16 4.00 1.68
C GLU A 27 11.02 3.05 1.28
N ASN A 28 9.96 2.96 2.08
CA ASN A 28 8.78 2.14 1.77
C ASN A 28 7.67 2.91 1.03
N TYR A 29 7.83 4.23 0.84
CA TYR A 29 6.90 5.04 0.07
C TYR A 29 7.20 4.87 -1.42
N SER A 30 6.87 3.69 -1.96
CA SER A 30 6.72 3.56 -3.41
C SER A 30 5.54 4.45 -3.81
N PRO A 31 5.76 5.57 -4.54
CA PRO A 31 4.63 6.36 -5.00
C PRO A 31 3.73 5.42 -5.79
N ILE A 32 2.44 5.38 -5.40
CA ILE A 32 1.44 4.61 -6.13
C ILE A 32 1.60 5.05 -7.59
N PRO A 33 1.98 4.14 -8.50
CA PRO A 33 2.15 4.52 -9.87
C PRO A 33 0.81 5.09 -10.32
N ASN A 34 0.81 6.31 -10.87
CA ASN A 34 -0.34 6.95 -11.52
C ASN A 34 -0.74 6.20 -12.81
N GLY A 35 -0.52 4.88 -12.86
CA GLY A 35 -0.86 4.04 -13.98
C GLY A 35 -2.36 4.07 -14.25
N GLU A 36 -2.72 3.88 -15.50
CA GLU A 36 -4.11 3.71 -15.87
C GLU A 36 -4.55 2.29 -15.46
N PHE A 37 -5.69 2.21 -14.77
CA PHE A 37 -6.27 0.96 -14.30
C PHE A 37 -7.70 0.83 -14.79
N GLU A 38 -8.11 -0.40 -15.10
CA GLU A 38 -9.49 -0.78 -15.33
C GLU A 38 -10.05 -1.39 -14.04
N LEU A 39 -11.23 -0.95 -13.61
CA LEU A 39 -11.95 -1.62 -12.53
C LEU A 39 -12.74 -2.79 -13.12
N VAL A 40 -12.46 -4.00 -12.65
CA VAL A 40 -13.20 -5.20 -13.05
C VAL A 40 -14.04 -5.69 -11.87
N GLN A 41 -15.35 -5.79 -12.09
CA GLN A 41 -16.29 -6.35 -11.13
C GLN A 41 -16.39 -7.87 -11.35
N PHE A 42 -16.29 -8.63 -10.26
CA PHE A 42 -16.29 -10.10 -10.31
C PHE A 42 -17.44 -10.74 -9.53
N GLY A 43 -18.16 -9.95 -8.72
CA GLY A 43 -19.30 -10.41 -7.94
C GLY A 43 -20.47 -9.42 -8.02
N GLU A 44 -21.50 -9.67 -7.22
CA GLU A 44 -22.74 -8.90 -7.21
C GLU A 44 -22.59 -7.54 -6.51
N ASP A 45 -21.58 -7.39 -5.65
CA ASP A 45 -21.28 -6.16 -4.93
C ASP A 45 -20.50 -5.18 -5.83
N PRO A 46 -21.11 -4.06 -6.26
CA PRO A 46 -20.47 -3.08 -7.14
C PRO A 46 -19.30 -2.33 -6.47
N GLY A 47 -19.19 -2.40 -5.13
CA GLY A 47 -18.09 -1.84 -4.35
C GLY A 47 -16.85 -2.73 -4.27
N ARG A 48 -16.93 -4.00 -4.66
CA ARG A 48 -15.84 -5.00 -4.55
C ARG A 48 -15.14 -5.27 -5.88
N GLY A 49 -14.88 -4.22 -6.66
CA GLY A 49 -14.12 -4.32 -7.89
C GLY A 49 -12.61 -4.37 -7.67
N VAL A 50 -11.89 -5.10 -8.52
CA VAL A 50 -10.41 -5.13 -8.53
C VAL A 50 -9.89 -4.18 -9.59
N LYS A 51 -8.88 -3.37 -9.23
CA LYS A 51 -8.17 -2.50 -10.18
C LYS A 51 -7.07 -3.29 -10.88
N ILE A 52 -7.16 -3.41 -12.20
CA ILE A 52 -6.18 -4.10 -13.04
C ILE A 52 -5.46 -3.08 -13.92
N GLY A 53 -4.12 -3.10 -13.93
CA GLY A 53 -3.35 -2.16 -14.75
C GLY A 53 -3.53 -2.43 -16.25
N ILE A 54 -3.72 -1.37 -17.05
CA ILE A 54 -3.87 -1.53 -18.51
C ILE A 54 -2.56 -1.87 -19.22
N GLY A 55 -1.42 -1.64 -18.56
CA GLY A 55 -0.08 -1.94 -19.09
C GLY A 55 0.27 -3.43 -19.13
N LEU A 56 -0.63 -4.31 -18.70
CA LEU A 56 -0.44 -5.75 -18.79
C LEU A 56 -0.61 -6.23 -20.25
N PRO A 57 0.23 -7.18 -20.72
CA PRO A 57 0.00 -7.84 -22.00
C PRO A 57 -1.41 -8.45 -22.06
N ASP A 58 -2.05 -8.39 -23.24
CA ASP A 58 -3.45 -8.77 -23.40
C ASP A 58 -3.75 -10.21 -22.92
N LEU A 59 -2.83 -11.15 -23.20
CA LEU A 59 -2.95 -12.53 -22.74
C LEU A 59 -2.94 -12.62 -21.20
N ALA A 60 -1.99 -11.95 -20.55
CA ALA A 60 -1.88 -11.93 -19.09
C ALA A 60 -3.11 -11.27 -18.46
N ARG A 61 -3.60 -10.17 -19.05
CA ARG A 61 -4.81 -9.49 -18.60
C ARG A 61 -6.05 -10.38 -18.70
N LYS A 62 -6.21 -11.13 -19.80
CA LYS A 62 -7.32 -12.08 -19.99
C LYS A 62 -7.25 -13.23 -18.99
N GLN A 63 -6.08 -13.84 -18.82
CA GLN A 63 -5.88 -14.92 -17.87
C GLN A 63 -6.12 -14.45 -16.43
N LEU A 64 -5.64 -13.26 -16.08
CA LEU A 64 -5.88 -12.65 -14.78
C LEU A 64 -7.38 -12.43 -14.53
N LYS A 65 -8.11 -11.85 -15.50
CA LYS A 65 -9.57 -11.67 -15.38
C LYS A 65 -10.29 -13.01 -15.23
N ALA A 66 -9.89 -14.05 -15.97
CA ALA A 66 -10.49 -15.38 -15.84
C ALA A 66 -10.26 -15.98 -14.45
N CYS A 67 -9.00 -15.96 -13.98
CA CYS A 67 -8.64 -16.46 -12.65
C CYS A 67 -9.40 -15.72 -11.55
N LEU A 68 -9.47 -14.38 -11.60
CA LEU A 68 -10.18 -13.59 -10.60
C LEU A 68 -11.69 -13.88 -10.60
N ARG A 69 -12.30 -14.18 -11.75
CA ARG A 69 -13.70 -14.60 -11.85
C ARG A 69 -13.95 -15.97 -11.23
N GLU A 70 -13.11 -16.95 -11.56
CA GLU A 70 -13.22 -18.31 -11.01
C GLU A 70 -13.04 -18.34 -9.49
N ASN A 71 -12.30 -17.37 -8.95
CA ASN A 71 -12.04 -17.22 -7.52
C ASN A 71 -12.90 -16.12 -6.87
N ALA A 72 -13.94 -15.62 -7.55
CA ALA A 72 -14.75 -14.50 -7.05
C ALA A 72 -15.34 -14.79 -5.66
N ASP A 73 -15.80 -16.02 -5.43
CA ASP A 73 -16.34 -16.46 -4.15
C ASP A 73 -15.28 -16.53 -3.04
N LEU A 74 -14.02 -16.84 -3.39
CA LEU A 74 -12.90 -16.85 -2.44
C LEU A 74 -12.50 -15.43 -2.00
N PHE A 75 -12.65 -14.46 -2.90
CA PHE A 75 -12.46 -13.04 -2.58
C PHE A 75 -13.69 -12.39 -1.93
N ALA A 76 -14.83 -13.11 -1.86
CA ALA A 76 -16.05 -12.64 -1.21
C ALA A 76 -16.05 -12.80 0.33
N TRP A 77 -15.08 -13.50 0.93
CA TRP A 77 -14.94 -13.68 2.39
C TRP A 77 -13.95 -12.68 2.99
N HIS A 78 -14.15 -11.96 4.10
CA HIS A 78 -15.16 -11.92 5.15
C HIS A 78 -15.70 -10.48 5.24
N ALA A 79 -17.00 -10.28 5.09
CA ALA A 79 -17.63 -9.03 5.50
C ALA A 79 -18.81 -9.38 6.41
N THR A 80 -18.52 -9.39 7.71
CA THR A 80 -19.52 -9.33 8.78
C THR A 80 -19.52 -7.92 9.32
#